data_AF-A0A1A9AM44-F1
#
_entry.id   AF-A0A1A9AM44-F1
#
_cell.length_a   1.000
_cell.length_b   1.000
_cell.length_c   1.000
_cell.angle_alpha   90.00
_cell.angle_beta   90.00
_cell.angle_gamma   90.00
#
_symmetry.space_group_name_H-M   'P 1'
#
loop_
_entity.id
_entity.type
_entity.pdbx_description
1 polymer ?
#
loop_
_entity_poly.entity_id
_entity_poly.type
_entity_poly.pdbx_seq_one_letter_code
_entity_poly.pdbx_strand_id
1 'polypeptide(L)'
;MGDGKSERGPPSLSVIYSIDLHAEKFYNDMKKEYPSLTKYTSLCDTNIVHNNINYIKNICKRILRYLENNTAWSDKDSGYDICVHLNYWIYDELIDVFGDESTSENINSAFDILQMMWKHPIEKLERTKYYQKCTPNMNIDNYEDWKER
;
A
#
# COMPACT_ATOMS: atom_id res chain seq x y z
N MET A 1 4.25 -44.68 -2.16
CA MET A 1 3.15 -44.01 -1.42
C MET A 1 3.75 -43.15 -0.32
N GLY A 2 3.39 -41.87 -0.27
CA GLY A 2 3.54 -41.07 0.95
C GLY A 2 3.98 -39.61 0.75
N ASP A 3 3.31 -38.85 -0.13
CA ASP A 3 3.41 -37.38 -0.11
C ASP A 3 2.58 -36.85 1.07
N GLY A 4 3.26 -36.49 2.16
CA GLY A 4 2.66 -35.84 3.32
C GLY A 4 2.41 -34.36 3.02
N LYS A 5 1.18 -34.00 2.63
CA LYS A 5 0.71 -32.61 2.67
C LYS A 5 0.65 -32.17 4.13
N SER A 6 1.49 -31.21 4.50
CA SER A 6 1.37 -30.47 5.76
C SER A 6 0.20 -29.49 5.62
N GLU A 7 -0.98 -29.89 6.07
CA GLU A 7 -2.13 -29.01 6.21
C GLU A 7 -1.90 -28.11 7.44
N ARG A 8 -1.71 -26.81 7.19
CA ARG A 8 -1.53 -25.81 8.23
C ARG A 8 -2.89 -25.58 8.89
N GLY A 9 -3.05 -26.02 10.14
CA GLY A 9 -4.28 -25.82 10.91
C GLY A 9 -4.65 -24.34 11.09
N PRO A 10 -5.91 -24.03 11.45
CA PRO A 10 -6.39 -22.66 11.55
C PRO A 10 -5.60 -21.85 12.59
N PRO A 11 -5.36 -20.54 12.35
CA PRO A 11 -4.62 -19.70 13.27
C PRO A 11 -5.26 -19.64 14.67
N SER A 12 -4.42 -19.60 15.71
CA SER A 12 -4.90 -19.40 17.09
C SER A 12 -5.45 -17.98 17.30
N LEU A 13 -6.37 -17.83 18.27
CA LEU A 13 -7.03 -16.56 18.58
C LEU A 13 -6.05 -15.44 18.98
N SER A 14 -4.95 -15.77 19.67
CA SER A 14 -3.89 -14.82 20.04
C SER A 14 -3.11 -14.31 18.84
N VAL A 15 -2.94 -15.15 17.80
CA VAL A 15 -2.30 -14.76 16.55
C VAL A 15 -3.21 -13.82 15.77
N ILE A 16 -4.52 -14.12 15.71
CA ILE A 16 -5.53 -13.24 15.06
C ILE A 16 -5.54 -11.85 15.73
N TYR A 17 -5.69 -11.80 17.05
CA TYR A 17 -5.70 -10.53 17.80
C TYR A 17 -4.40 -9.71 17.62
N SER A 18 -3.24 -10.39 17.53
CA SER A 18 -1.98 -9.71 17.28
C SER A 18 -1.94 -9.11 15.87
N ILE A 19 -2.43 -9.82 14.85
CA ILE A 19 -2.53 -9.32 13.46
C ILE A 19 -3.42 -8.08 13.42
N ASP A 20 -4.60 -8.12 14.05
CA ASP A 20 -5.54 -7.00 14.09
C ASP A 20 -4.92 -5.75 14.74
N LEU A 21 -4.22 -5.91 15.86
CA LEU A 21 -3.57 -4.79 16.56
C LEU A 21 -2.42 -4.17 15.73
N HIS A 22 -1.69 -4.99 14.98
CA HIS A 22 -0.64 -4.51 14.09
C HIS A 22 -1.21 -3.77 12.88
N ALA A 23 -2.30 -4.28 12.29
CA ALA A 23 -3.02 -3.61 11.21
C ALA A 23 -3.64 -2.28 11.68
N GLU A 24 -4.27 -2.24 12.85
CA GLU A 24 -4.86 -1.02 13.41
C GLU A 24 -3.80 0.09 13.59
N LYS A 25 -2.65 -0.26 14.17
CA LYS A 25 -1.54 0.71 14.34
C LYS A 25 -1.02 1.21 13.00
N PHE A 26 -0.93 0.34 12.01
CA PHE A 26 -0.53 0.70 10.65
C PHE A 26 -1.54 1.68 10.02
N TYR A 27 -2.83 1.35 10.00
CA TYR A 27 -3.88 2.21 9.45
C TYR A 27 -3.92 3.57 10.16
N ASN A 28 -3.79 3.60 11.49
CA ASN A 28 -3.77 4.83 12.27
C ASN A 28 -2.55 5.71 11.94
N ASP A 29 -1.36 5.13 11.73
CA ASP A 29 -0.19 5.90 11.29
C ASP A 29 -0.37 6.44 9.88
N MET A 30 -0.94 5.65 8.97
CA MET A 30 -1.19 6.06 7.60
C MET A 30 -2.18 7.22 7.51
N LYS A 31 -3.28 7.20 8.28
CA LYS A 31 -4.31 8.26 8.30
C LYS A 31 -3.85 9.56 8.98
N LYS A 32 -2.79 9.53 9.79
CA LYS A 32 -2.35 10.71 10.54
C LYS A 32 -1.72 11.79 9.67
N GLU A 33 -2.10 13.04 9.92
CA GLU A 33 -1.48 14.20 9.29
C GLU A 33 -0.12 14.51 9.91
N TYR A 34 0.90 14.59 9.05
CA TYR A 34 2.26 14.88 9.47
C TYR A 34 2.79 16.12 8.75
N PRO A 35 3.40 17.09 9.46
CA PRO A 35 4.06 18.23 8.81
C PRO A 35 5.13 17.82 7.79
N SER A 36 5.73 16.63 7.98
CA SER A 36 6.71 16.06 7.04
C SER A 36 6.12 15.71 5.68
N LEU A 37 4.79 15.65 5.50
CA LEU A 37 4.17 15.33 4.20
C LEU A 37 4.53 16.35 3.11
N THR A 38 4.78 17.61 3.49
CA THR A 38 5.21 18.67 2.56
C THR A 38 6.47 18.31 1.79
N LYS A 39 7.39 17.55 2.41
CA LYS A 39 8.64 17.06 1.81
C LYS A 39 8.42 16.24 0.54
N TYR A 40 7.29 15.56 0.43
CA TYR A 40 6.98 14.67 -0.69
C TYR A 40 6.12 15.33 -1.77
N THR A 41 5.84 16.63 -1.67
CA THR A 41 4.95 17.33 -2.61
C THR A 41 5.44 17.29 -4.05
N SER A 42 6.72 17.59 -4.29
CA SER A 42 7.28 17.51 -5.65
C SER A 42 7.42 16.07 -6.15
N LEU A 43 7.56 15.10 -5.24
CA LEU A 43 7.71 13.69 -5.57
C LEU A 43 6.38 13.04 -5.97
N CYS A 44 5.29 13.57 -5.43
CA CYS A 44 3.92 13.15 -5.74
C CYS A 44 3.23 14.17 -6.64
N ASP A 45 3.98 14.93 -7.43
CA ASP A 45 3.40 15.84 -8.41
C ASP A 45 3.22 15.14 -9.76
N THR A 46 2.16 15.52 -10.47
CA THR A 46 1.84 14.96 -11.78
C THR A 46 0.91 15.91 -12.55
N ASN A 47 1.05 15.88 -13.87
CA ASN A 47 0.22 16.63 -14.83
C ASN A 47 -1.02 15.84 -15.27
N ILE A 48 -1.23 14.63 -14.74
CA ILE A 48 -2.41 13.82 -15.07
C ILE A 48 -3.67 14.51 -14.52
N VAL A 49 -4.67 14.65 -15.39
CA VAL A 49 -5.98 15.21 -15.04
C VAL A 49 -6.87 14.09 -14.52
N HIS A 50 -7.30 14.22 -13.26
CA HIS A 50 -8.19 13.27 -12.59
C HIS A 50 -9.01 14.02 -11.53
N ASN A 51 -10.30 13.72 -11.38
CA ASN A 51 -11.20 14.44 -10.47
C ASN A 51 -10.69 14.41 -9.01
N ASN A 52 -10.20 13.25 -8.58
CA ASN A 52 -9.64 13.04 -7.24
C ASN A 52 -8.12 13.23 -7.14
N ILE A 53 -7.49 13.96 -8.08
CA ILE A 53 -6.02 14.02 -8.16
C ILE A 53 -5.35 14.50 -6.87
N ASN A 54 -5.93 15.47 -6.16
CA ASN A 54 -5.34 15.98 -4.91
C ASN A 54 -5.32 14.90 -3.81
N TYR A 55 -6.34 14.05 -3.74
CA TYR A 55 -6.38 12.92 -2.82
C TYR A 55 -5.34 11.87 -3.19
N ILE A 56 -5.24 11.54 -4.48
CA ILE A 56 -4.25 10.61 -5.00
C ILE A 56 -2.82 11.10 -4.68
N LYS A 57 -2.54 12.40 -4.87
CA LYS A 57 -1.27 13.01 -4.46
C LYS A 57 -1.03 12.88 -2.95
N ASN A 58 -2.07 13.01 -2.12
CA ASN A 58 -1.95 12.84 -0.67
C ASN A 58 -1.64 11.39 -0.27
N ILE A 59 -2.29 10.42 -0.90
CA ILE A 59 -2.01 8.99 -0.73
C ILE A 59 -0.54 8.70 -1.04
N CYS A 60 -0.04 9.21 -2.17
CA CYS A 60 1.38 9.09 -2.52
C CYS A 60 2.29 9.65 -1.42
N LYS A 61 2.01 10.86 -0.88
CA LYS A 61 2.83 11.47 0.17
C LYS A 61 2.88 10.63 1.45
N ARG A 62 1.73 10.08 1.87
CA ARG A 62 1.63 9.22 3.06
C ARG A 62 2.46 7.96 2.90
N ILE A 63 2.39 7.34 1.72
CA ILE A 63 3.18 6.16 1.38
C ILE A 63 4.67 6.50 1.44
N LEU A 64 5.13 7.53 0.73
CA LEU A 64 6.55 7.90 0.75
C LEU A 64 7.04 8.24 2.17
N ARG A 65 6.20 8.87 2.99
CA ARG A 65 6.50 9.16 4.40
C ARG A 65 6.64 7.91 5.25
N TYR A 66 5.70 6.98 5.11
CA TYR A 66 5.73 5.71 5.85
C TYR A 66 7.00 4.91 5.51
N LEU A 67 7.32 4.84 4.22
CA LEU A 67 8.47 4.12 3.70
C LEU A 67 9.81 4.70 4.11
N GLU A 68 9.92 6.04 4.17
CA GLU A 68 11.16 6.68 4.61
C GLU A 68 11.39 6.51 6.12
N ASN A 69 10.32 6.51 6.94
CA ASN A 69 10.44 6.53 8.40
C ASN A 69 10.42 5.14 9.05
N ASN A 70 9.79 4.14 8.43
CA ASN A 70 9.82 2.79 8.96
C ASN A 70 11.10 2.06 8.54
N THR A 71 12.13 2.15 9.38
CA THR A 71 13.44 1.48 9.19
C THR A 71 13.49 0.05 9.76
N ALA A 72 12.46 -0.39 10.48
CA ALA A 72 12.35 -1.72 11.12
C ALA A 72 12.32 -2.92 10.15
N TRP A 73 12.55 -2.67 8.87
CA TRP A 73 12.44 -3.61 7.75
C TRP A 73 13.68 -4.47 7.55
N SER A 74 14.68 -4.35 8.43
CA SER A 74 16.04 -4.73 8.05
C SER A 74 16.29 -6.23 7.96
N ASP A 75 15.82 -7.11 8.86
CA ASP A 75 16.48 -8.43 8.94
C ASP A 75 15.63 -9.66 9.32
N LYS A 76 14.32 -9.54 9.52
CA LYS A 76 13.45 -10.71 9.80
C LYS A 76 12.17 -10.57 8.99
N ASP A 77 11.79 -11.61 8.25
CA ASP A 77 10.56 -11.75 7.44
C ASP A 77 9.49 -10.65 7.62
N SER A 78 8.93 -10.01 6.59
CA SER A 78 8.96 -10.24 5.16
C SER A 78 8.65 -8.87 4.50
N GLY A 79 9.45 -8.42 3.53
CA GLY A 79 9.05 -7.21 2.79
C GLY A 79 7.69 -7.39 2.10
N TYR A 80 7.36 -8.65 1.81
CA TYR A 80 6.12 -9.11 1.22
C TYR A 80 4.87 -8.72 2.03
N ASP A 81 4.84 -8.98 3.34
CA ASP A 81 3.65 -8.67 4.15
C ASP A 81 3.38 -7.18 4.18
N ILE A 82 4.42 -6.33 4.23
CA ILE A 82 4.22 -4.88 4.24
C ILE A 82 3.73 -4.35 2.87
N CYS A 83 4.21 -4.91 1.75
CA CYS A 83 3.64 -4.58 0.44
C CYS A 83 2.14 -4.88 0.39
N VAL A 84 1.74 -6.04 0.92
CA VAL A 84 0.35 -6.49 0.94
C VAL A 84 -0.51 -5.55 1.80
N HIS A 85 -0.07 -5.19 3.01
CA HIS A 85 -0.80 -4.24 3.86
C HIS A 85 -0.91 -2.86 3.22
N LEU A 86 0.15 -2.38 2.54
CA LEU A 86 0.10 -1.11 1.81
C LEU A 86 -0.88 -1.16 0.64
N ASN A 87 -0.93 -2.27 -0.12
CA ASN A 87 -1.92 -2.46 -1.18
C ASN A 87 -3.34 -2.42 -0.63
N TYR A 88 -3.66 -3.19 0.44
CA TYR A 88 -4.98 -3.16 1.06
C TYR A 88 -5.37 -1.75 1.52
N TRP A 89 -4.44 -1.05 2.19
CA TRP A 89 -4.70 0.31 2.65
C TRP A 89 -4.93 1.29 1.49
N ILE A 90 -4.22 1.15 0.36
CA ILE A 90 -4.47 2.00 -0.82
C ILE A 90 -5.89 1.78 -1.34
N TYR A 91 -6.34 0.53 -1.48
CA TYR A 91 -7.68 0.25 -1.96
C TYR A 91 -8.75 0.77 -1.01
N ASP A 92 -8.63 0.53 0.29
CA ASP A 92 -9.56 1.07 1.29
C ASP A 92 -9.63 2.60 1.23
N GLU A 93 -8.49 3.27 1.15
CA GLU A 93 -8.44 4.73 1.10
C GLU A 93 -9.00 5.27 -0.23
N LEU A 94 -8.79 4.59 -1.34
CA LEU A 94 -9.41 4.95 -2.62
C LEU A 94 -10.93 4.75 -2.57
N ILE A 95 -11.42 3.63 -2.05
CA ILE A 95 -12.86 3.40 -1.88
C ILE A 95 -13.49 4.48 -1.00
N ASP A 96 -12.86 4.81 0.12
CA ASP A 96 -13.31 5.89 1.02
C ASP A 96 -13.38 7.25 0.28
N VAL A 97 -12.40 7.55 -0.58
CA VAL A 97 -12.35 8.79 -1.36
C VAL A 97 -13.41 8.84 -2.46
N PHE A 98 -13.61 7.74 -3.18
CA PHE A 98 -14.56 7.68 -4.29
C PHE A 98 -16.01 7.48 -3.81
N GLY A 99 -16.23 6.87 -2.63
CA GLY A 99 -17.55 6.63 -2.07
C GLY A 99 -18.46 5.88 -3.05
N ASP A 100 -19.59 6.49 -3.41
CA ASP A 100 -20.56 5.91 -4.35
C ASP A 100 -19.99 5.78 -5.79
N GLU A 101 -18.90 6.47 -6.11
CA GLU A 101 -18.21 6.40 -7.41
C GLU A 101 -17.07 5.36 -7.44
N SER A 102 -16.97 4.48 -6.44
CA SER A 102 -15.93 3.44 -6.31
C SER A 102 -16.11 2.28 -7.30
N THR A 103 -16.17 2.59 -8.59
CA THR A 103 -16.14 1.62 -9.68
C THR A 103 -14.73 1.07 -9.87
N SER A 104 -14.63 -0.16 -10.40
CA SER A 104 -13.33 -0.76 -10.73
C SER A 104 -12.51 0.12 -11.68
N GLU A 105 -13.15 0.77 -12.65
CA GLU A 105 -12.49 1.73 -13.55
C GLU A 105 -11.86 2.91 -12.80
N ASN A 106 -12.61 3.55 -11.90
CA ASN A 106 -12.13 4.70 -11.15
C ASN A 106 -11.00 4.33 -10.18
N ILE A 107 -11.16 3.21 -9.46
CA ILE A 107 -10.15 2.73 -8.53
C ILE A 107 -8.86 2.33 -9.27
N ASN A 108 -8.98 1.55 -10.36
CA ASN A 108 -7.83 1.15 -11.16
C ASN A 108 -7.13 2.36 -11.79
N SER A 109 -7.89 3.35 -12.30
CA SER A 109 -7.32 4.58 -12.85
C SER A 109 -6.52 5.36 -11.81
N ALA A 110 -7.07 5.54 -10.60
CA ALA A 110 -6.36 6.20 -9.52
C ALA A 110 -5.12 5.42 -9.07
N PHE A 111 -5.22 4.10 -9.01
CA PHE A 111 -4.13 3.21 -8.67
C PHE A 111 -2.99 3.26 -9.70
N ASP A 112 -3.32 3.30 -10.99
CA ASP A 112 -2.34 3.47 -12.08
C ASP A 112 -1.60 4.80 -11.96
N ILE A 113 -2.32 5.88 -11.61
CA ILE A 113 -1.72 7.19 -11.38
C ILE A 113 -0.73 7.14 -10.20
N LEU A 114 -1.08 6.46 -9.09
CA LEU A 114 -0.17 6.24 -7.97
C LEU A 114 1.06 5.44 -8.41
N GLN A 115 0.86 4.36 -9.17
CA GLN A 115 1.96 3.57 -9.72
C GLN A 115 2.88 4.40 -10.61
N MET A 116 2.35 5.29 -11.45
CA MET A 116 3.16 6.17 -12.29
C MET A 116 3.99 7.14 -11.47
N MET A 117 3.42 7.74 -10.43
CA MET A 117 4.16 8.60 -9.48
C MET A 117 5.24 7.83 -8.72
N TRP A 118 5.05 6.53 -8.49
CA TRP A 118 6.06 5.67 -7.87
C TRP A 118 7.13 5.17 -8.84
N LYS A 119 6.76 4.82 -10.08
CA LYS A 119 7.66 4.23 -11.10
C LYS A 119 8.59 5.26 -11.75
N HIS A 120 8.23 6.55 -11.77
CA HIS A 120 9.10 7.59 -12.33
C HIS A 120 10.06 8.13 -11.28
N PRO A 121 11.37 8.10 -11.58
CA PRO A 121 12.37 7.77 -10.58
C PRO A 121 12.72 8.97 -9.71
N ILE A 122 12.75 8.72 -8.42
CA ILE A 122 13.63 9.42 -7.51
C ILE A 122 14.65 8.38 -7.12
N GLU A 123 15.93 8.56 -7.47
CA GLU A 123 17.01 7.63 -7.10
C GLU A 123 16.95 7.23 -5.62
N LYS A 124 16.47 8.15 -4.76
CA LYS A 124 16.26 7.90 -3.34
C LYS A 124 15.25 6.78 -3.06
N LEU A 125 14.15 6.70 -3.82
CA LEU A 125 13.13 5.66 -3.69
C LEU A 125 13.60 4.33 -4.30
N GLU A 126 14.26 4.36 -5.46
CA GLU A 126 14.82 3.16 -6.08
C GLU A 126 15.88 2.47 -5.22
N ARG A 127 16.59 3.25 -4.39
CA ARG A 127 17.56 2.76 -3.39
C ARG A 127 16.91 2.27 -2.10
N THR A 128 15.59 2.44 -1.91
CA THR A 128 14.90 1.83 -0.77
C THR A 128 14.71 0.35 -1.00
N LYS A 129 14.96 -0.45 0.04
CA LYS A 129 14.67 -1.90 0.02
C LYS A 129 13.19 -2.20 -0.24
N TYR A 130 12.29 -1.26 0.06
CA TYR A 130 10.86 -1.37 -0.21
C TYR A 130 10.53 -1.37 -1.70
N TYR A 131 10.99 -0.35 -2.43
CA TYR A 131 10.66 -0.20 -3.84
C TYR A 131 11.02 -1.46 -4.63
N GLN A 132 12.22 -1.99 -4.41
CA GLN A 132 12.70 -3.21 -5.05
C GLN A 132 11.89 -4.46 -4.66
N LYS A 133 11.33 -4.52 -3.45
CA LYS A 133 10.54 -5.66 -2.97
C LYS A 133 9.06 -5.60 -3.33
N CYS A 134 8.47 -4.41 -3.43
CA CYS A 134 7.03 -4.24 -3.64
C CYS A 134 6.64 -3.90 -5.08
N THR A 135 7.57 -3.43 -5.91
CA THR A 135 7.37 -3.26 -7.36
C THR A 135 6.75 -4.50 -8.04
N PRO A 136 7.14 -5.75 -7.71
CA PRO A 136 6.51 -6.94 -8.29
C PRO A 136 5.05 -7.18 -7.86
N ASN A 137 4.65 -6.70 -6.67
CA ASN A 137 3.36 -6.99 -6.05
C ASN A 137 2.33 -5.85 -6.17
N MET A 138 2.70 -4.71 -6.76
CA MET A 138 1.72 -3.68 -7.11
C MET A 138 0.92 -4.04 -8.37
N ASN A 139 1.23 -5.16 -9.02
CA ASN A 139 0.44 -5.74 -10.11
C ASN A 139 -0.49 -6.86 -9.62
N ILE A 140 -0.72 -7.00 -8.31
CA ILE A 140 -1.70 -7.96 -7.80
C ILE A 140 -3.07 -7.49 -8.29
N ASP A 141 -3.53 -8.20 -9.32
CA ASP A 141 -4.89 -8.66 -9.55
C ASP A 141 -5.98 -7.59 -9.39
N ASN A 142 -6.66 -7.32 -10.50
CA ASN A 142 -7.67 -6.29 -10.69
C ASN A 142 -8.55 -6.01 -9.44
N TYR A 143 -9.07 -4.79 -9.26
CA TYR A 143 -9.95 -4.43 -8.12
C TYR A 143 -11.04 -5.46 -7.74
N GLU A 144 -11.62 -6.19 -8.69
CA GLU A 144 -12.59 -7.26 -8.41
C GLU A 144 -11.95 -8.43 -7.65
N ASP A 145 -10.71 -8.82 -7.99
CA ASP A 145 -9.95 -9.87 -7.28
C ASP A 145 -9.55 -9.43 -5.87
N TRP A 146 -9.41 -8.11 -5.65
CA TRP A 146 -9.19 -7.54 -4.31
C TRP A 146 -10.47 -7.60 -3.46
N LYS A 147 -11.61 -7.24 -4.04
CA LYS A 147 -12.90 -7.18 -3.34
C LYS A 147 -13.39 -8.54 -2.84
N GLU A 148 -12.98 -9.62 -3.49
CA GLU A 148 -13.33 -11.00 -3.14
C GLU A 148 -12.42 -11.65 -2.08
N ARG A 149 -11.41 -10.93 -1.54
CA ARG A 149 -10.47 -11.42 -0.50
C ARG A 149 -10.82 -10.97 0.91
#